data_AF-A0A754BCA7-F1
#
_entry.id   AF-A0A754BCA7-F1
#
_cell.length_a   1.000
_cell.length_b   1.000
_cell.length_c   1.000
_cell.angle_alpha   90.00
_cell.angle_beta   90.00
_cell.angle_gamma   90.00
#
_symmetry.space_group_name_H-M   'P 1'
#
loop_
_entity.id
_entity.type
_entity.pdbx_description
1 polymer ?
#
loop_
_entity_poly.entity_id
_entity_poly.type
_entity_poly.pdbx_seq_one_letter_code
_entity_poly.pdbx_strand_id
1 'polypeptide(L)'
;MRQRIAIVGGGVTAGIAAHLLTTLGETTLIQPDAAPLSCMPEIVPRQPFFTVFGKGRESEWITEIAPSLTEVSWRCGTNIRSIRLASTDDFLVYDKGRLAALLLDNAPVSQRIIKKIPEIAELEGFNRILDCRGFSAVKNDPAYQYRDVRAAHTACRYLVAHTSSENYGGIMRFWTEIAPSGKQRTFFQVPVSTGRVALGCSCSPDDLLSDTELRAAMEQEGIMPVSEAVLFSGAVVPQPSTMQCSIEHVTPLGDASTLPCPLTEYGMLKALSQIVVLSGGKPLPDSVLQRSLSENVDPHLPQELFS
;
A
#
# COMPACT_ATOMS: atom_id res chain seq x y z
N MET A 1 -20.35 -22.28 -22.70
CA MET A 1 -19.06 -22.44 -22.01
C MET A 1 -19.02 -21.47 -20.84
N ARG A 2 -18.52 -21.89 -19.66
CA ARG A 2 -18.25 -20.95 -18.56
C ARG A 2 -17.06 -20.08 -18.94
N GLN A 3 -17.10 -18.79 -18.61
CA GLN A 3 -15.97 -17.89 -18.85
C GLN A 3 -14.77 -18.34 -18.01
N ARG A 4 -13.57 -18.37 -18.60
CA ARG A 4 -12.31 -18.64 -17.91
C ARG A 4 -11.65 -17.31 -17.55
N ILE A 5 -11.40 -17.10 -16.27
CA ILE A 5 -10.86 -15.84 -15.73
C ILE A 5 -9.54 -16.13 -15.01
N ALA A 6 -8.48 -15.42 -15.37
CA ALA A 6 -7.23 -15.43 -14.61
C ALA A 6 -7.15 -14.19 -13.71
N ILE A 7 -6.74 -14.38 -12.46
CA ILE A 7 -6.36 -13.32 -11.53
C ILE A 7 -4.88 -13.48 -11.25
N VAL A 8 -4.09 -12.45 -11.53
CA VAL A 8 -2.62 -12.54 -11.51
C VAL A 8 -2.06 -11.60 -10.46
N GLY A 9 -1.53 -12.12 -9.36
CA GLY A 9 -0.98 -11.33 -8.27
C GLY A 9 -1.11 -12.01 -6.91
N GLY A 10 -0.38 -11.49 -5.91
CA GLY A 10 -0.35 -12.06 -4.55
C GLY A 10 -0.64 -11.04 -3.45
N GLY A 11 -1.28 -9.91 -3.78
CA GLY A 11 -1.62 -8.86 -2.83
C GLY A 11 -3.12 -8.79 -2.52
N VAL A 12 -3.49 -7.80 -1.70
CA VAL A 12 -4.89 -7.53 -1.31
C VAL A 12 -5.83 -7.44 -2.51
N THR A 13 -5.46 -6.72 -3.57
CA THR A 13 -6.26 -6.60 -4.81
C THR A 13 -6.59 -7.96 -5.44
N ALA A 14 -5.61 -8.86 -5.52
CA ALA A 14 -5.82 -10.20 -6.08
C ALA A 14 -6.75 -11.02 -5.19
N GLY A 15 -6.56 -10.94 -3.87
CA GLY A 15 -7.44 -11.57 -2.88
C GLY A 15 -8.89 -11.09 -2.98
N ILE A 16 -9.10 -9.78 -3.08
CA ILE A 16 -10.45 -9.19 -3.25
C ILE A 16 -11.08 -9.69 -4.56
N ALA A 17 -10.33 -9.66 -5.66
CA ALA A 17 -10.82 -10.12 -6.96
C ALA A 17 -11.21 -11.61 -6.90
N ALA A 18 -10.41 -12.43 -6.22
CA ALA A 18 -10.62 -13.87 -6.10
C ALA A 18 -11.82 -14.22 -5.22
N HIS A 19 -12.23 -13.34 -4.30
CA HIS A 19 -13.46 -13.51 -3.53
C HIS A 19 -14.72 -13.09 -4.30
N LEU A 20 -14.66 -11.99 -5.05
CA LEU A 20 -15.86 -11.35 -5.60
C LEU A 20 -16.20 -11.76 -7.04
N LEU A 21 -15.23 -12.25 -7.81
CA LEU A 21 -15.42 -12.51 -9.25
C LEU A 21 -15.60 -13.99 -9.60
N THR A 22 -15.55 -14.89 -8.61
CA THR A 22 -15.76 -16.33 -8.81
C THR A 22 -17.17 -16.68 -9.28
N THR A 23 -18.14 -15.79 -9.04
CA THR A 23 -19.52 -15.94 -9.53
C THR A 23 -19.65 -15.72 -11.05
N LEU A 24 -18.66 -15.08 -11.68
CA LEU A 24 -18.69 -14.74 -13.11
C LEU A 24 -18.19 -15.88 -14.01
N GLY A 25 -17.45 -16.84 -13.47
CA GLY A 25 -16.84 -17.89 -14.28
C GLY A 25 -15.88 -18.80 -13.53
N GLU A 26 -15.25 -19.70 -14.27
CA GLU A 26 -14.17 -20.53 -13.78
C GLU A 26 -12.92 -19.67 -13.56
N THR A 27 -12.58 -19.45 -12.29
CA THR A 27 -11.54 -18.51 -11.90
C THR A 27 -10.27 -19.25 -11.47
N THR A 28 -9.15 -18.86 -12.05
CA THR A 28 -7.80 -19.32 -11.71
C THR A 28 -7.03 -18.20 -11.04
N LEU A 29 -6.55 -18.42 -9.81
CA LEU A 29 -5.62 -17.52 -9.13
C LEU A 29 -4.18 -17.93 -9.45
N ILE A 30 -3.41 -17.02 -10.06
CA ILE A 30 -2.00 -17.20 -10.37
C ILE A 30 -1.20 -16.24 -9.49
N GLN A 31 -0.44 -16.78 -8.55
CA GLN A 31 0.29 -15.99 -7.55
C GLN A 31 1.75 -16.43 -7.42
N PRO A 32 2.68 -15.52 -7.07
CA PRO A 32 4.05 -15.90 -6.77
C PRO A 32 4.12 -16.77 -5.50
N ASP A 33 5.18 -17.56 -5.37
CA ASP A 33 5.43 -18.44 -4.22
C ASP A 33 5.58 -17.68 -2.89
N ALA A 34 6.11 -16.47 -2.96
CA ALA A 34 6.13 -15.53 -1.84
C ALA A 34 5.64 -14.16 -2.30
N ALA A 35 4.60 -13.65 -1.65
CA ALA A 35 4.27 -12.23 -1.73
C ALA A 35 5.24 -11.46 -0.83
N PRO A 36 5.83 -10.33 -1.29
CA PRO A 36 6.55 -9.45 -0.39
C PRO A 36 5.56 -8.92 0.66
N LEU A 37 5.72 -9.35 1.91
CA LEU A 37 4.92 -8.87 3.02
C LEU A 37 5.43 -7.48 3.41
N SER A 38 4.63 -6.45 3.13
CA SER A 38 4.79 -5.15 3.78
C SER A 38 4.15 -5.24 5.15
N CYS A 39 4.96 -5.13 6.21
CA CYS A 39 4.45 -5.02 7.59
C CYS A 39 3.95 -3.60 7.91
N MET A 40 4.01 -2.67 6.95
CA MET A 40 3.50 -1.33 7.16
C MET A 40 1.97 -1.36 7.22
N PRO A 41 1.37 -0.86 8.30
CA PRO A 41 -0.06 -0.89 8.48
C PRO A 41 -0.72 0.14 7.55
N GLU A 42 -1.89 -0.21 7.05
CA GLU A 42 -2.76 0.69 6.30
C GLU A 42 -4.03 0.97 7.12
N ILE A 43 -4.60 2.16 6.90
CA ILE A 43 -5.86 2.59 7.51
C ILE A 43 -6.85 2.93 6.39
N VAL A 44 -8.10 2.50 6.56
CA VAL A 44 -9.20 2.76 5.61
C VAL A 44 -10.52 2.90 6.35
N PRO A 45 -11.53 3.58 5.80
CA PRO A 45 -12.90 3.49 6.27
C PRO A 45 -13.37 2.03 6.40
N ARG A 46 -13.91 1.67 7.56
CA ARG A 46 -14.25 0.28 7.93
C ARG A 46 -15.50 -0.24 7.23
N GLN A 47 -16.58 0.54 7.26
CA GLN A 47 -17.90 0.12 6.76
C GLN A 47 -17.89 -0.31 5.28
N PRO A 48 -17.24 0.41 4.34
CA PRO A 48 -17.25 0.03 2.92
C PRO A 48 -16.66 -1.36 2.67
N PHE A 49 -15.58 -1.70 3.38
CA PHE A 49 -14.94 -3.00 3.25
C PHE A 49 -15.86 -4.15 3.71
N PHE A 50 -16.39 -4.07 4.93
CA PHE A 50 -17.24 -5.13 5.48
C PHE A 50 -18.66 -5.14 4.91
N THR A 51 -19.11 -4.07 4.26
CA THR A 51 -20.37 -4.09 3.49
C THR A 51 -20.27 -5.03 2.29
N VAL A 52 -19.09 -5.12 1.68
CA VAL A 52 -18.86 -6.01 0.52
C VAL A 52 -18.57 -7.45 0.95
N PHE A 53 -17.76 -7.65 1.99
CA PHE A 53 -17.39 -9.00 2.46
C PHE A 53 -18.38 -9.63 3.46
N GLY A 54 -19.34 -8.86 3.96
CA GLY A 54 -20.33 -9.29 4.94
C GLY A 54 -19.85 -9.12 6.39
N LYS A 55 -20.77 -8.69 7.26
CA LYS A 55 -20.49 -8.36 8.68
C LYS A 55 -20.31 -9.58 9.59
N GLY A 56 -20.66 -10.79 9.13
CA GLY A 56 -20.72 -11.99 9.97
C GLY A 56 -19.37 -12.45 10.55
N ARG A 57 -18.25 -12.11 9.89
CA ARG A 57 -16.88 -12.47 10.31
C ARG A 57 -16.01 -11.27 10.64
N GLU A 58 -16.62 -10.10 10.83
CA GLU A 58 -15.91 -8.83 10.95
C GLU A 58 -14.92 -8.82 12.14
N SER A 59 -15.36 -9.24 13.33
CA SER A 59 -14.50 -9.27 14.53
C SER A 59 -13.33 -10.25 14.41
N GLU A 60 -13.55 -11.39 13.76
CA GLU A 60 -12.52 -12.40 13.48
C GLU A 60 -11.46 -11.80 12.54
N TRP A 61 -11.90 -11.21 11.42
CA TRP A 61 -11.01 -10.60 10.44
C TRP A 61 -10.19 -9.47 11.04
N ILE A 62 -10.81 -8.57 11.81
CA ILE A 62 -10.11 -7.47 12.49
C ILE A 62 -8.98 -8.00 13.38
N THR A 63 -9.22 -9.11 14.08
CA THR A 63 -8.21 -9.72 14.96
C THR A 63 -7.06 -10.34 14.15
N GLU A 64 -7.39 -11.07 13.08
CA GLU A 64 -6.39 -11.77 12.25
C GLU A 64 -5.50 -10.83 11.45
N ILE A 65 -6.05 -9.71 10.96
CA ILE A 65 -5.31 -8.75 10.14
C ILE A 65 -4.67 -7.62 10.97
N ALA A 66 -4.88 -7.57 12.29
CA ALA A 66 -4.33 -6.53 13.13
C ALA A 66 -2.79 -6.46 13.00
N PRO A 67 -2.20 -5.25 12.90
CA PRO A 67 -0.76 -5.11 12.83
C PRO A 67 -0.08 -5.47 14.15
N SER A 68 1.20 -5.84 14.07
CA SER A 68 2.05 -6.03 15.27
C SER A 68 2.47 -4.70 15.91
N LEU A 69 2.42 -3.61 15.15
CA LEU A 69 2.63 -2.24 15.63
C LEU A 69 1.44 -1.81 16.48
N THR A 70 1.71 -1.12 17.58
CA THR A 70 0.73 -0.86 18.64
C THR A 70 0.38 0.62 18.77
N GLU A 71 1.25 1.51 18.31
CA GLU A 71 1.10 2.96 18.49
C GLU A 71 1.71 3.74 17.32
N VAL A 72 1.08 4.88 17.04
CA VAL A 72 1.64 5.94 16.20
C VAL A 72 1.83 7.19 17.04
N SER A 73 3.01 7.80 16.96
CA SER A 73 3.34 9.05 17.63
C SER A 73 3.69 10.13 16.60
N TRP A 74 3.10 11.31 16.76
CA TRP A 74 3.31 12.47 15.90
C TRP A 74 3.79 13.67 16.71
N ARG A 75 4.90 14.28 16.29
CA ARG A 75 5.47 15.49 16.87
C ARG A 75 5.38 16.68 15.91
N CYS A 76 4.79 17.78 16.36
CA CYS A 76 4.78 19.06 15.66
C CYS A 76 5.34 20.15 16.59
N GLY A 77 6.57 20.59 16.32
CA GLY A 77 7.33 21.43 17.24
C GLY A 77 7.55 20.70 18.58
N THR A 78 7.12 21.32 19.68
CA THR A 78 7.21 20.73 21.03
C THR A 78 6.03 19.83 21.38
N ASN A 79 4.97 19.79 20.56
CA ASN A 79 3.76 19.04 20.86
C ASN A 79 3.88 17.61 20.32
N ILE A 80 3.70 16.63 21.21
CA ILE A 80 3.69 15.21 20.87
C ILE A 80 2.29 14.65 21.15
N ARG A 81 1.70 13.97 20.17
CA ARG A 81 0.46 13.22 20.32
C ARG A 81 0.71 11.76 19.94
N SER A 82 0.28 10.83 20.78
CA SER A 82 0.34 9.40 20.51
C SER A 82 -1.06 8.81 20.45
N ILE A 83 -1.28 7.87 19.53
CA ILE A 83 -2.56 7.20 19.31
C ILE A 83 -2.31 5.71 19.13
N ARG A 84 -3.10 4.89 19.82
CA ARG A 84 -3.08 3.45 19.67
C ARG A 84 -3.46 3.05 18.25
N LEU A 85 -2.64 2.21 17.63
CA LEU A 85 -2.88 1.67 16.30
C LEU A 85 -3.82 0.45 16.41
N ALA A 86 -5.12 0.70 16.32
CA ALA A 86 -6.15 -0.34 16.38
C ALA A 86 -7.35 0.03 15.52
N SER A 87 -8.08 -0.98 15.04
CA SER A 87 -9.35 -0.76 14.35
C SER A 87 -10.39 -0.17 15.31
N THR A 88 -11.18 0.78 14.83
CA THR A 88 -12.29 1.45 15.52
C THR A 88 -13.60 1.19 14.76
N ASP A 89 -14.72 1.76 15.20
CA ASP A 89 -15.98 1.63 14.45
C ASP A 89 -15.95 2.35 13.09
N ASP A 90 -15.11 3.39 12.98
CA ASP A 90 -14.97 4.20 11.76
C ASP A 90 -13.87 3.67 10.83
N PHE A 91 -12.76 3.19 11.40
CA PHE A 91 -11.56 2.83 10.65
C PHE A 91 -11.14 1.38 10.86
N LEU A 92 -10.78 0.72 9.76
CA LEU A 92 -10.10 -0.56 9.74
C LEU A 92 -8.60 -0.29 9.65
N VAL A 93 -7.86 -0.80 10.63
CA VAL A 93 -6.40 -0.75 10.68
C VAL A 93 -5.88 -2.17 10.51
N TYR A 94 -5.06 -2.38 9.49
CA TYR A 94 -4.62 -3.73 9.12
C TYR A 94 -3.17 -3.78 8.65
N ASP A 95 -2.54 -4.93 8.86
CA ASP A 95 -1.32 -5.32 8.19
C ASP A 95 -1.64 -5.83 6.78
N LYS A 96 -1.04 -5.21 5.77
CA LYS A 96 -1.31 -5.52 4.36
C LYS A 96 -1.01 -6.97 4.02
N GLY A 97 0.08 -7.52 4.57
CA GLY A 97 0.50 -8.89 4.36
C GLY A 97 -0.50 -9.88 4.97
N ARG A 98 -0.95 -9.63 6.20
CA ARG A 98 -1.96 -10.47 6.87
C ARG A 98 -3.30 -10.42 6.16
N LEU A 99 -3.76 -9.24 5.72
CA LEU A 99 -4.99 -9.13 4.95
C LEU A 99 -4.90 -9.87 3.60
N ALA A 100 -3.77 -9.73 2.89
CA ALA A 100 -3.54 -10.44 1.64
C ALA A 100 -3.57 -11.96 1.86
N ALA A 101 -2.88 -12.47 2.87
CA ALA A 101 -2.88 -13.90 3.22
C ALA A 101 -4.30 -14.38 3.55
N LEU A 102 -5.03 -13.67 4.42
CA LEU A 102 -6.40 -14.01 4.79
C LEU A 102 -7.31 -14.14 3.56
N LEU A 103 -7.27 -13.15 2.66
CA LEU A 103 -8.08 -13.15 1.44
C LEU A 103 -7.64 -14.24 0.45
N LEU A 104 -6.34 -14.41 0.25
CA LEU A 104 -5.83 -15.38 -0.71
C LEU A 104 -6.10 -16.80 -0.24
N ASP A 105 -5.84 -17.13 1.03
CA ASP A 105 -6.01 -18.49 1.57
C ASP A 105 -7.47 -18.93 1.56
N ASN A 106 -8.41 -17.99 1.77
CA ASN A 106 -9.85 -18.29 1.79
C ASN A 106 -10.55 -18.07 0.43
N ALA A 107 -9.81 -17.70 -0.63
CA ALA A 107 -10.42 -17.43 -1.92
C ALA A 107 -11.09 -18.67 -2.55
N PRO A 108 -12.37 -18.60 -2.93
CA PRO A 108 -13.14 -19.73 -3.48
C PRO A 108 -12.91 -19.93 -4.99
N VAL A 109 -11.66 -20.04 -5.41
CA VAL A 109 -11.27 -20.19 -6.82
C VAL A 109 -11.26 -21.65 -7.27
N SER A 110 -11.51 -21.89 -8.56
CA SER A 110 -11.51 -23.25 -9.15
C SER A 110 -10.10 -23.85 -9.21
N GLN A 111 -9.09 -23.01 -9.42
CA GLN A 111 -7.71 -23.44 -9.53
C GLN A 111 -6.76 -22.41 -8.93
N ARG A 112 -5.68 -22.90 -8.31
CA ARG A 112 -4.56 -22.10 -7.83
C ARG A 112 -3.29 -22.54 -8.53
N ILE A 113 -2.52 -21.58 -9.04
CA ILE A 113 -1.24 -21.81 -9.70
C ILE A 113 -0.21 -20.96 -8.98
N ILE A 114 0.81 -21.62 -8.42
CA ILE A 114 1.96 -20.94 -7.83
C ILE A 114 3.00 -20.72 -8.93
N LYS A 115 3.00 -19.52 -9.52
CA LYS A 115 3.91 -19.12 -10.59
C LYS A 115 4.05 -17.59 -10.61
N LYS A 116 5.29 -17.11 -10.69
CA LYS A 116 5.56 -15.71 -11.02
C LYS A 116 5.33 -15.49 -12.52
N ILE A 117 4.54 -14.50 -12.89
CA ILE A 117 4.27 -14.09 -14.27
C ILE A 117 5.01 -12.77 -14.56
N PRO A 118 6.18 -12.82 -15.22
CA PRO A 118 6.94 -11.61 -15.56
C PRO A 118 6.22 -10.75 -16.59
N GLU A 119 5.66 -11.38 -17.62
CA GLU A 119 4.96 -10.71 -18.73
C GLU A 119 3.53 -11.25 -18.83
N ILE A 120 2.53 -10.35 -18.86
CA ILE A 120 1.12 -10.75 -18.89
C ILE A 120 0.74 -11.42 -20.21
N ALA A 121 1.48 -11.13 -21.29
CA ALA A 121 1.30 -11.72 -22.60
C ALA A 121 1.55 -13.24 -22.62
N GLU A 122 2.27 -13.79 -21.64
CA GLU A 122 2.50 -15.25 -21.51
C GLU A 122 1.24 -16.04 -21.11
N LEU A 123 0.17 -15.34 -20.68
CA LEU A 123 -1.04 -15.98 -20.21
C LEU A 123 -2.04 -16.17 -21.35
N GLU A 124 -2.20 -17.42 -21.77
CA GLU A 124 -3.12 -17.81 -22.85
C GLU A 124 -4.31 -18.62 -22.33
N GLY A 125 -5.38 -18.68 -23.13
CA GLY A 125 -6.53 -19.56 -22.89
C GLY A 125 -7.57 -19.04 -21.89
N PHE A 126 -7.43 -17.80 -21.42
CA PHE A 126 -8.41 -17.11 -20.57
C PHE A 126 -9.25 -16.14 -21.39
N ASN A 127 -10.54 -16.02 -21.05
CA ASN A 127 -11.43 -15.02 -21.67
C ASN A 127 -11.20 -13.63 -21.09
N ARG A 128 -10.72 -13.55 -19.85
CA ARG A 128 -10.40 -12.31 -19.13
C ARG A 128 -9.20 -12.54 -18.23
N ILE A 129 -8.31 -11.56 -18.16
CA ILE A 129 -7.15 -11.55 -17.27
C ILE A 129 -7.22 -10.29 -16.42
N LEU A 130 -7.13 -10.46 -15.11
CA LEU A 130 -7.17 -9.39 -14.12
C LEU A 130 -5.78 -9.24 -13.52
N ASP A 131 -5.05 -8.23 -13.97
CA ASP A 131 -3.66 -8.01 -13.61
C ASP A 131 -3.56 -7.22 -12.30
N CYS A 132 -3.22 -7.93 -11.24
CA CYS A 132 -3.09 -7.45 -9.86
C CYS A 132 -1.63 -7.52 -9.38
N ARG A 133 -0.63 -7.59 -10.31
CA ARG A 133 0.79 -7.72 -9.96
C ARG A 133 1.39 -6.45 -9.34
N GLY A 134 0.63 -5.36 -9.34
CA GLY A 134 1.00 -4.07 -8.77
C GLY A 134 1.78 -3.18 -9.74
N PHE A 135 1.92 -1.91 -9.36
CA PHE A 135 2.47 -0.86 -10.22
C PHE A 135 3.84 -1.21 -10.83
N SER A 136 4.79 -1.66 -10.01
CA SER A 136 6.16 -1.90 -10.46
C SER A 136 6.26 -3.03 -11.49
N ALA A 137 5.45 -4.08 -11.36
CA ALA A 137 5.43 -5.17 -12.32
C ALA A 137 4.82 -4.69 -13.65
N VAL A 138 3.67 -4.01 -13.59
CA VAL A 138 2.96 -3.53 -14.78
C VAL A 138 3.74 -2.45 -15.53
N LYS A 139 4.39 -1.52 -14.82
CA LYS A 139 5.21 -0.48 -15.45
C LYS A 139 6.34 -1.04 -16.30
N ASN A 140 6.88 -2.19 -15.93
CA ASN A 140 8.00 -2.84 -16.63
C ASN A 140 7.53 -3.91 -17.63
N ASP A 141 6.23 -4.12 -17.79
CA ASP A 141 5.67 -5.12 -18.67
C ASP A 141 5.49 -4.53 -20.10
N PRO A 142 6.08 -5.15 -21.14
CA PRO A 142 6.00 -4.65 -22.52
C PRO A 142 4.57 -4.52 -23.08
N ALA A 143 3.60 -5.25 -22.53
CA ALA A 143 2.21 -5.16 -22.95
C ALA A 143 1.54 -3.84 -22.54
N TYR A 144 2.16 -3.06 -21.65
CA TYR A 144 1.58 -1.83 -21.11
C TYR A 144 2.27 -0.57 -21.63
N GLN A 145 1.45 0.44 -21.88
CA GLN A 145 1.90 1.82 -22.05
C GLN A 145 1.66 2.57 -20.75
N TYR A 146 2.68 3.25 -20.26
CA TYR A 146 2.59 4.13 -19.10
C TYR A 146 2.54 5.59 -19.54
N ARG A 147 1.76 6.39 -18.84
CA ARG A 147 1.71 7.84 -19.03
C ARG A 147 1.70 8.55 -17.68
N ASP A 148 2.55 9.55 -17.55
CA ASP A 148 2.51 10.46 -16.40
C ASP A 148 1.34 11.44 -16.57
N VAL A 149 0.53 11.57 -15.53
CA VAL A 149 -0.71 12.36 -15.54
C VAL A 149 -0.45 13.80 -15.09
N ARG A 150 0.46 13.99 -14.14
CA ARG A 150 0.87 15.29 -13.59
C ARG A 150 2.23 15.17 -12.91
N ALA A 151 2.83 16.30 -12.55
CA ALA A 151 4.07 16.31 -11.79
C ALA A 151 3.89 15.71 -10.38
N ALA A 152 4.93 15.05 -9.88
CA ALA A 152 4.99 14.63 -8.49
C ALA A 152 4.93 15.84 -7.55
N HIS A 153 4.16 15.69 -6.47
CA HIS A 153 4.09 16.68 -5.39
C HIS A 153 4.93 16.27 -4.17
N THR A 154 5.42 15.03 -4.15
CA THR A 154 6.14 14.46 -3.03
C THR A 154 7.35 13.69 -3.52
N ALA A 155 8.42 13.75 -2.75
CA ALA A 155 9.60 12.92 -2.86
C ALA A 155 9.97 12.40 -1.47
N CYS A 156 10.50 11.18 -1.42
CA CYS A 156 10.90 10.54 -0.18
C CYS A 156 12.34 10.05 -0.29
N ARG A 157 13.15 10.40 0.71
CA ARG A 157 14.47 9.81 0.96
C ARG A 157 14.35 8.89 2.17
N TYR A 158 14.87 7.68 2.07
CA TYR A 158 14.81 6.74 3.18
C TYR A 158 15.99 5.78 3.20
N LEU A 159 16.23 5.22 4.37
CA LEU A 159 17.14 4.11 4.59
C LEU A 159 16.45 3.04 5.43
N VAL A 160 16.86 1.79 5.22
CA VAL A 160 16.47 0.65 6.05
C VAL A 160 17.71 0.20 6.79
N ALA A 161 17.62 0.15 8.12
CA ALA A 161 18.72 -0.26 8.97
C ALA A 161 18.33 -1.41 9.89
N HIS A 162 19.32 -2.22 10.27
CA HIS A 162 19.23 -3.11 11.41
C HIS A 162 19.05 -2.31 12.69
N THR A 163 18.26 -2.86 13.60
CA THR A 163 18.07 -2.30 14.93
C THR A 163 18.08 -3.39 15.99
N SER A 164 18.56 -3.05 17.20
CA SER A 164 18.34 -3.89 18.38
C SER A 164 16.84 -3.95 18.66
N SER A 165 16.33 -5.16 18.90
CA SER A 165 14.91 -5.44 19.14
C SER A 165 14.37 -4.79 20.42
N GLU A 166 15.25 -4.42 21.35
CA GLU A 166 14.88 -3.94 22.69
C GLU A 166 14.38 -2.47 22.70
N ASN A 167 14.67 -1.68 21.66
CA ASN A 167 14.43 -0.23 21.68
C ASN A 167 13.21 0.27 20.87
N TYR A 168 12.51 -0.62 20.15
CA TYR A 168 11.47 -0.25 19.19
C TYR A 168 10.17 -0.98 19.51
N GLY A 169 9.52 -0.59 20.61
CA GLY A 169 8.33 -1.21 21.19
C GLY A 169 7.04 -1.14 20.34
N GLY A 170 7.12 -1.40 19.04
CA GLY A 170 5.96 -1.41 18.14
C GLY A 170 5.44 -0.02 17.78
N ILE A 171 6.24 1.03 18.00
CA ILE A 171 5.82 2.44 17.83
C ILE A 171 6.32 2.99 16.49
N MET A 172 5.42 3.53 15.69
CA MET A 172 5.75 4.36 14.53
C MET A 172 5.91 5.81 14.98
N ARG A 173 7.01 6.48 14.63
CA ARG A 173 7.24 7.87 15.01
C ARG A 173 7.34 8.77 13.80
N PHE A 174 6.70 9.92 13.91
CA PHE A 174 6.64 10.94 12.87
C PHE A 174 6.88 12.30 13.47
N TRP A 175 7.57 13.16 12.73
CA TRP A 175 7.69 14.56 13.11
C TRP A 175 7.79 15.44 11.90
N THR A 176 7.34 16.68 12.05
CA THR A 176 7.34 17.66 10.98
C THR A 176 8.25 18.83 11.28
N GLU A 177 8.95 19.30 10.26
CA GLU A 177 9.82 20.47 10.32
C GLU A 177 9.53 21.39 9.13
N ILE A 178 9.93 22.65 9.24
CA ILE A 178 9.90 23.61 8.14
C ILE A 178 11.33 23.78 7.63
N ALA A 179 11.55 23.46 6.36
CA ALA A 179 12.82 23.64 5.68
C ALA A 179 13.18 25.13 5.57
N PRO A 180 14.47 25.49 5.34
CA PRO A 180 14.86 26.87 5.05
C PRO A 180 14.11 27.51 3.87
N SER A 181 13.63 26.68 2.93
CA SER A 181 12.80 27.08 1.79
C SER A 181 11.35 27.44 2.17
N GLY A 182 10.96 27.29 3.44
CA GLY A 182 9.59 27.47 3.93
C GLY A 182 8.67 26.28 3.68
N LYS A 183 9.14 25.23 3.00
CA LYS A 183 8.37 24.01 2.73
C LYS A 183 8.37 23.08 3.94
N GLN A 184 7.26 22.40 4.20
CA GLN A 184 7.18 21.39 5.24
C GLN A 184 7.97 20.13 4.83
N ARG A 185 8.54 19.43 5.81
CA ARG A 185 9.13 18.10 5.69
C ARG A 185 8.53 17.22 6.77
N THR A 186 8.25 15.96 6.45
CA THR A 186 7.80 14.97 7.43
C THR A 186 8.81 13.84 7.51
N PHE A 187 9.45 13.73 8.65
CA PHE A 187 10.35 12.64 8.96
C PHE A 187 9.62 11.47 9.59
N PHE A 188 10.19 10.28 9.43
CA PHE A 188 9.63 9.07 9.96
C PHE A 188 10.65 8.07 10.47
N GLN A 189 10.20 7.28 11.43
CA GLN A 189 10.82 6.08 11.94
C GLN A 189 9.75 4.99 12.06
N VAL A 190 9.80 3.99 11.19
CA VAL A 190 8.78 2.93 11.08
C VAL A 190 9.44 1.57 11.19
N PRO A 191 9.10 0.74 12.19
CA PRO A 191 9.53 -0.65 12.21
C PRO A 191 8.93 -1.40 11.02
N VAL A 192 9.76 -2.02 10.18
CA VAL A 192 9.32 -2.69 8.93
C VAL A 192 9.41 -4.21 8.99
N SER A 193 10.21 -4.76 9.89
CA SER A 193 10.25 -6.18 10.23
C SER A 193 10.98 -6.38 11.55
N THR A 194 11.01 -7.62 12.06
CA THR A 194 11.83 -7.98 13.22
C THR A 194 13.28 -7.52 13.00
N GLY A 195 13.77 -6.67 13.90
CA GLY A 195 15.14 -6.15 13.88
C GLY A 195 15.46 -5.18 12.72
N ARG A 196 14.44 -4.60 12.06
CA ARG A 196 14.64 -3.59 11.01
C ARG A 196 13.72 -2.38 11.15
N VAL A 197 14.26 -1.22 10.83
CA VAL A 197 13.54 0.06 10.86
C VAL A 197 13.78 0.83 9.56
N ALA A 198 12.73 1.44 9.03
CA ALA A 198 12.81 2.44 7.98
C ALA A 198 12.90 3.83 8.63
N LEU A 199 13.92 4.58 8.27
CA LEU A 199 14.13 5.97 8.64
C LEU A 199 14.06 6.80 7.37
N GLY A 200 13.35 7.92 7.38
CA GLY A 200 13.24 8.72 6.17
C GLY A 200 12.58 10.07 6.35
N CYS A 201 12.44 10.76 5.22
CA CYS A 201 11.84 12.07 5.10
C CYS A 201 11.01 12.13 3.82
N SER A 202 9.72 12.48 3.96
CA SER A 202 8.83 12.90 2.88
C SER A 202 8.85 14.42 2.77
N CYS A 203 8.96 14.96 1.56
CA CYS A 203 9.12 16.38 1.28
C CYS A 203 8.69 16.73 -0.15
N SER A 204 8.75 18.01 -0.52
CA SER A 204 8.59 18.44 -1.92
C SER A 204 9.75 17.90 -2.78
N PRO A 205 9.53 17.56 -4.07
CA PRO A 205 10.60 17.10 -4.97
C PRO A 205 11.79 18.05 -5.09
N ASP A 206 11.55 19.36 -5.13
CA ASP A 206 12.61 20.37 -5.20
C ASP A 206 13.41 20.53 -3.89
N ASP A 207 13.01 19.83 -2.83
CA ASP A 207 13.55 19.93 -1.47
C ASP A 207 14.01 18.57 -0.94
N LEU A 208 14.27 17.62 -1.85
CA LEU A 208 14.68 16.27 -1.52
C LEU A 208 16.04 16.26 -0.80
N LEU A 209 16.04 15.72 0.43
CA LEU A 209 17.25 15.53 1.21
C LEU A 209 18.24 14.59 0.53
N SER A 210 19.52 14.94 0.64
CA SER A 210 20.63 14.02 0.45
C SER A 210 20.70 12.99 1.59
N ASP A 211 21.43 11.90 1.36
CA ASP A 211 21.67 10.87 2.37
C ASP A 211 22.36 11.44 3.63
N THR A 212 23.27 12.41 3.45
CA THR A 212 23.97 13.08 4.57
C THR A 212 23.04 13.95 5.40
N GLU A 213 22.15 14.72 4.76
CA GLU A 213 21.18 15.55 5.48
C GLU A 213 20.16 14.70 6.22
N LEU A 214 19.71 13.59 5.63
CA LEU A 214 18.82 12.65 6.32
C LEU A 214 19.49 12.08 7.57
N ARG A 215 20.75 11.64 7.47
CA ARG A 215 21.50 11.12 8.62
C ARG A 215 21.67 12.18 9.71
N ALA A 216 22.07 13.39 9.35
CA ALA A 216 22.21 14.49 10.29
C ALA A 216 20.90 14.81 11.03
N ALA A 217 19.76 14.78 10.33
CA ALA A 217 18.45 14.97 10.95
C ALA A 217 18.09 13.82 11.90
N MET A 218 18.41 12.57 11.55
CA MET A 218 18.21 11.41 12.44
C MET A 218 19.09 11.49 13.69
N GLU A 219 20.34 11.92 13.55
CA GLU A 219 21.28 12.07 14.67
C GLU A 219 20.82 13.14 15.67
N GLN A 220 20.23 14.24 15.19
CA GLN A 220 19.63 15.28 16.05
C GLN A 220 18.48 14.74 16.92
N GLU A 221 17.77 13.73 16.43
CA GLU A 221 16.73 13.02 17.17
C GLU A 221 17.29 11.88 18.04
N GLY A 222 18.61 11.77 18.17
CA GLY A 222 19.28 10.70 18.91
C GLY A 222 19.20 9.33 18.20
N ILE A 223 18.85 9.31 16.92
CA ILE A 223 18.74 8.10 16.10
C ILE A 223 20.03 7.96 15.30
N MET A 224 20.97 7.14 15.79
CA MET A 224 22.25 6.89 15.13
C MET A 224 22.30 5.49 14.53
N PRO A 225 21.83 5.27 13.29
CA PRO A 225 22.08 4.01 12.60
C PRO A 225 23.57 3.95 12.27
N VAL A 226 24.30 3.03 12.92
CA VAL A 226 25.70 2.74 12.58
C VAL A 226 25.76 2.39 11.08
N SER A 227 26.74 2.89 10.33
CA SER A 227 26.78 2.74 8.87
C SER A 227 26.71 1.28 8.41
N GLU A 228 27.33 0.37 9.16
CA GLU A 228 27.34 -1.08 8.94
C GLU A 228 25.96 -1.72 9.20
N ALA A 229 25.06 -1.02 9.89
CA ALA A 229 23.69 -1.46 10.11
C ALA A 229 22.77 -1.09 8.94
N VAL A 230 23.18 -0.23 8.01
CA VAL A 230 22.34 0.19 6.88
C VAL A 230 22.31 -0.90 5.81
N LEU A 231 21.12 -1.45 5.59
CA LEU A 231 20.85 -2.49 4.60
C LEU A 231 20.57 -1.91 3.21
N PHE A 232 19.90 -0.76 3.18
CA PHE A 232 19.44 -0.12 1.95
C PHE A 232 19.30 1.38 2.17
N SER A 233 19.63 2.17 1.13
CA SER A 233 19.32 3.60 1.04
C SER A 233 18.71 3.85 -0.33
N GLY A 234 17.70 4.70 -0.39
CA GLY A 234 17.04 5.03 -1.64
C GLY A 234 16.23 6.33 -1.59
N ALA A 235 15.89 6.80 -2.77
CA ALA A 235 14.89 7.85 -2.94
C ALA A 235 13.82 7.43 -3.93
N VAL A 236 12.62 7.93 -3.70
CA VAL A 236 11.47 7.72 -4.58
C VAL A 236 10.77 9.05 -4.82
N VAL A 237 10.46 9.33 -6.08
CA VAL A 237 9.63 10.45 -6.50
C VAL A 237 8.41 9.84 -7.19
N PRO A 238 7.35 9.50 -6.44
CA PRO A 238 6.20 8.81 -7.02
C PRO A 238 5.50 9.74 -8.02
N GLN A 239 5.55 9.39 -9.30
CA GLN A 239 4.85 10.13 -10.35
C GLN A 239 3.42 9.58 -10.50
N PRO A 240 2.40 10.46 -10.44
CA PRO A 240 1.04 10.07 -10.78
C PRO A 240 0.97 9.52 -12.20
N SER A 241 0.51 8.28 -12.35
CA SER A 241 0.59 7.60 -13.63
C SER A 241 -0.60 6.69 -13.89
N THR A 242 -0.91 6.52 -15.18
CA THR A 242 -1.94 5.62 -15.70
C THR A 242 -1.30 4.56 -16.58
N MET A 243 -1.79 3.33 -16.46
CA MET A 243 -1.38 2.18 -17.26
C MET A 243 -2.49 1.77 -18.21
N GLN A 244 -2.15 1.60 -19.48
CA GLN A 244 -3.05 1.05 -20.48
C GLN A 244 -2.43 -0.23 -21.07
N CYS A 245 -3.14 -1.35 -20.97
CA CYS A 245 -2.71 -2.58 -21.61
C CYS A 245 -3.09 -2.55 -23.10
N SER A 246 -2.20 -3.05 -23.95
CA SER A 246 -2.45 -3.26 -25.38
C SER A 246 -3.25 -4.54 -25.67
N ILE A 247 -3.36 -5.45 -24.69
CA ILE A 247 -4.11 -6.71 -24.82
C ILE A 247 -5.54 -6.49 -24.35
N GLU A 248 -6.52 -6.59 -25.25
CA GLU A 248 -7.92 -6.20 -25.04
C GLU A 248 -8.59 -6.86 -23.83
N HIS A 249 -8.29 -8.14 -23.57
CA HIS A 249 -8.92 -8.91 -22.50
C HIS A 249 -8.17 -8.85 -21.17
N VAL A 250 -7.12 -8.02 -21.06
CA VAL A 250 -6.36 -7.78 -19.82
C VAL A 250 -6.84 -6.48 -19.18
N THR A 251 -7.20 -6.53 -17.91
CA THR A 251 -7.60 -5.36 -17.11
C THR A 251 -6.70 -5.24 -15.89
N PRO A 252 -5.90 -4.16 -15.76
CA PRO A 252 -5.14 -3.92 -14.55
C PRO A 252 -6.04 -3.43 -13.41
N LEU A 253 -5.77 -3.86 -12.17
CA LEU A 253 -6.58 -3.51 -10.99
C LEU A 253 -5.74 -2.90 -9.85
N GLY A 254 -6.35 -2.00 -9.08
CA GLY A 254 -5.69 -1.25 -8.01
C GLY A 254 -4.51 -0.42 -8.52
N ASP A 255 -3.40 -0.47 -7.82
CA ASP A 255 -2.17 0.26 -8.17
C ASP A 255 -1.54 -0.19 -9.51
N ALA A 256 -1.93 -1.36 -10.04
CA ALA A 256 -1.53 -1.80 -11.36
C ALA A 256 -2.13 -0.92 -12.47
N SER A 257 -3.32 -0.34 -12.24
CA SER A 257 -4.01 0.51 -13.21
C SER A 257 -3.51 1.95 -13.12
N THR A 258 -3.48 2.50 -11.91
CA THR A 258 -3.20 3.91 -11.67
C THR A 258 -2.58 4.09 -10.30
N LEU A 259 -1.48 4.85 -10.25
CA LEU A 259 -0.81 5.21 -9.01
C LEU A 259 -1.01 6.71 -8.75
N PRO A 260 -1.69 7.13 -7.67
CA PRO A 260 -1.80 8.52 -7.30
C PRO A 260 -0.53 8.99 -6.55
N CYS A 261 -0.17 10.26 -6.71
CA CYS A 261 0.75 10.99 -5.83
C CYS A 261 0.29 12.46 -5.69
N PRO A 262 0.10 12.97 -4.46
CA PRO A 262 0.12 12.23 -3.19
C PRO A 262 -0.95 11.11 -3.18
N LEU A 263 -0.93 10.24 -2.18
CA LEU A 263 -1.99 9.26 -1.95
C LEU A 263 -3.29 10.00 -1.62
N THR A 264 -4.03 10.33 -2.66
CA THR A 264 -5.32 11.04 -2.59
C THR A 264 -6.50 10.11 -2.32
N GLU A 265 -6.27 8.80 -2.39
CA GLU A 265 -7.28 7.77 -2.23
C GLU A 265 -6.73 6.56 -1.46
N TYR A 266 -7.63 5.80 -0.83
CA TYR A 266 -7.33 4.51 -0.23
C TYR A 266 -7.19 3.43 -1.31
N GLY A 267 -5.96 3.02 -1.62
CA GLY A 267 -5.67 2.06 -2.70
C GLY A 267 -6.46 0.74 -2.59
N MET A 268 -6.68 0.23 -1.37
CA MET A 268 -7.52 -0.95 -1.15
C MET A 268 -8.99 -0.70 -1.50
N LEU A 269 -9.58 0.43 -1.08
CA LEU A 269 -10.98 0.74 -1.39
C LEU A 269 -11.19 1.06 -2.87
N LYS A 270 -10.21 1.68 -3.52
CA LYS A 270 -10.19 1.86 -4.98
C LYS A 270 -10.26 0.50 -5.70
N ALA A 271 -9.38 -0.43 -5.33
CA ALA A 271 -9.39 -1.78 -5.88
C ALA A 271 -10.74 -2.49 -5.63
N LEU A 272 -11.27 -2.38 -4.42
CA LEU A 272 -12.60 -2.90 -4.07
C LEU A 272 -13.70 -2.31 -4.97
N SER A 273 -13.70 -0.99 -5.17
CA SER A 273 -14.68 -0.31 -6.03
C SER A 273 -14.61 -0.80 -7.48
N GLN A 274 -13.40 -0.90 -8.06
CA GLN A 274 -13.19 -1.45 -9.41
C GLN A 274 -13.73 -2.88 -9.54
N ILE A 275 -13.46 -3.73 -8.54
CA ILE A 275 -13.86 -5.14 -8.56
C ILE A 275 -15.38 -5.28 -8.37
N VAL A 276 -16.01 -4.46 -7.52
CA VAL A 276 -17.48 -4.44 -7.36
C VAL A 276 -18.17 -4.06 -8.67
N VAL A 277 -17.62 -3.12 -9.43
CA VAL A 277 -18.16 -2.80 -10.77
C VAL A 277 -18.03 -3.99 -11.71
N LEU A 278 -16.89 -4.67 -11.71
CA LEU A 278 -16.67 -5.86 -12.54
C LEU A 278 -17.58 -7.03 -12.17
N SER A 279 -18.01 -7.15 -10.91
CA SER A 279 -19.00 -8.14 -10.45
C SER A 279 -20.45 -7.74 -10.73
N GLY A 280 -20.69 -6.61 -11.40
CA GLY A 280 -22.03 -6.11 -11.76
C GLY A 280 -22.68 -5.22 -10.69
N GLY A 281 -21.95 -4.83 -9.66
CA GLY A 281 -22.39 -3.90 -8.63
C GLY A 281 -22.23 -2.42 -9.01
N LYS A 282 -22.60 -1.53 -8.09
CA LYS A 282 -22.34 -0.09 -8.20
C LYS A 282 -20.97 0.26 -7.60
N PRO A 283 -20.22 1.22 -8.18
CA PRO A 283 -18.97 1.66 -7.59
C PRO A 283 -19.20 2.25 -6.19
N LEU A 284 -18.16 2.19 -5.35
CA LEU A 284 -18.16 2.92 -4.08
C LEU A 284 -18.19 4.43 -4.35
N PRO A 285 -18.85 5.24 -3.50
CA PRO A 285 -18.86 6.70 -3.66
C PRO A 285 -17.45 7.30 -3.56
N ASP A 286 -17.15 8.30 -4.40
CA ASP A 286 -15.83 8.96 -4.41
C ASP A 286 -15.44 9.52 -3.03
N SER A 287 -16.41 10.03 -2.26
CA SER A 287 -16.18 10.58 -0.92
C SER A 287 -15.64 9.55 0.08
N VAL A 288 -15.84 8.26 -0.18
CA VAL A 288 -15.34 7.13 0.63
C VAL A 288 -13.95 6.69 0.18
N LEU A 289 -13.62 6.93 -1.08
CA LEU A 289 -12.32 6.58 -1.65
C LEU A 289 -11.27 7.61 -1.29
N GLN A 290 -11.66 8.88 -1.18
CA GLN A 290 -10.76 10.01 -0.94
C GLN A 290 -10.18 10.00 0.47
N ARG A 291 -8.89 10.34 0.58
CA ARG A 291 -8.20 10.61 1.84
C ARG A 291 -8.31 12.08 2.19
N SER A 292 -8.41 12.38 3.49
CA SER A 292 -8.27 13.75 3.99
C SER A 292 -6.86 14.26 3.63
N LEU A 293 -6.79 15.28 2.78
CA LEU A 293 -5.51 15.82 2.30
C LEU A 293 -4.96 16.82 3.31
N SER A 294 -3.71 16.64 3.74
CA SER A 294 -2.90 17.78 4.16
C SER A 294 -2.23 18.36 2.90
N GLU A 295 -2.38 19.66 2.66
CA GLU A 295 -2.02 20.29 1.38
C GLU A 295 -0.51 20.27 1.05
N ASN A 296 0.37 20.00 2.03
CA ASN A 296 1.76 20.43 1.91
C ASN A 296 2.79 19.32 1.73
N VAL A 297 2.60 18.13 2.32
CA VAL A 297 3.46 16.95 2.14
C VAL A 297 2.66 15.73 2.57
N ASP A 298 2.49 14.74 1.70
CA ASP A 298 1.94 13.44 2.05
C ASP A 298 3.08 12.54 2.53
N PRO A 299 3.23 12.30 3.83
CA PRO A 299 3.93 11.11 4.22
C PRO A 299 2.91 9.97 4.05
N HIS A 300 3.32 8.89 3.38
CA HIS A 300 2.53 7.68 3.11
C HIS A 300 2.03 6.96 4.39
N LEU A 301 1.26 7.64 5.23
CA LEU A 301 1.13 7.41 6.66
C LEU A 301 -0.31 7.66 7.14
N PRO A 302 -0.70 7.11 8.30
CA PRO A 302 -2.05 7.24 8.86
C PRO A 302 -2.28 8.63 9.50
N GLN A 303 -2.13 9.71 8.72
CA GLN A 303 -2.43 11.08 9.17
C GLN A 303 -3.87 11.22 9.67
N GLU A 304 -4.78 10.39 9.15
CA GLU A 304 -6.20 10.36 9.49
C GLU A 304 -6.48 10.01 10.94
N LEU A 305 -5.51 9.40 11.64
CA LEU A 305 -5.63 9.17 13.08
C LEU A 305 -5.53 10.47 13.88
N PHE A 306 -4.90 11.51 13.33
CA PHE A 306 -4.57 12.75 14.05
C PHE A 306 -5.43 13.95 13.67
N SER A 307 -6.26 13.83 12.64
CA SER A 307 -7.27 14.83 12.24
C SER A 307 -8.42 14.99 13.24
#